data_AF-A0A259LY04-F1
#
_entry.id   AF-A0A259LY04-F1
#
_cell.length_a   1.000
_cell.length_b   1.000
_cell.length_c   1.000
_cell.angle_alpha   90.00
_cell.angle_beta   90.00
_cell.angle_gamma   90.00
#
_symmetry.space_group_name_H-M   'P 1'
#
loop_
_entity.id
_entity.type
_entity.pdbx_description
1 polymer ?
#
loop_
_entity_poly.entity_id
_entity_poly.type
_entity_poly.pdbx_seq_one_letter_code
_entity_poly.pdbx_strand_id
1 'polypeptide(L)'
;MCQTLPRLLLLSLLATPTFSAFGNEPVLPPFSTINSLDDGWEALEFPGIDSHTRYELVTEDGTRVVRAEADASASGLISRLSVDPGDSLILRWRWKVANVYEKGDARTKAGDDYPARIYVAFEFQPDKAGFFERAKRKTVKVLFGEELPGNALNYIWANTLPVGSVVPNAFTDQTMMIAVNSGADQAGEWVTVERDIVADYREAFGEEPPRIVGVAIMTDADNTGESATAWYGDVALERPGDQR
;
A
#
# COMPACT_ATOMS: atom_id res chain seq x y z
N MET A 1 -16.63 -55.85 -65.23
CA MET A 1 -15.55 -55.82 -64.22
C MET A 1 -15.47 -54.41 -63.67
N CYS A 2 -15.95 -54.17 -62.45
CA CYS A 2 -15.90 -52.85 -61.80
C CYS A 2 -15.33 -53.06 -60.40
N GLN A 3 -14.08 -52.65 -60.20
CA GLN A 3 -13.41 -52.66 -58.89
C GLN A 3 -13.68 -51.32 -58.20
N THR A 4 -14.00 -51.34 -56.90
CA THR A 4 -13.97 -50.14 -56.06
C THR A 4 -13.24 -50.43 -54.74
N LEU A 5 -12.41 -49.46 -54.37
CA LEU A 5 -11.24 -49.49 -53.47
C LEU A 5 -11.54 -49.63 -51.96
N PRO A 6 -10.53 -50.01 -51.15
CA PRO A 6 -10.64 -50.04 -49.69
C PRO A 6 -10.58 -48.62 -49.09
N ARG A 7 -11.41 -48.38 -48.07
CA ARG A 7 -11.56 -47.10 -47.40
C ARG A 7 -10.50 -46.97 -46.30
N LEU A 8 -9.49 -46.12 -46.51
CA LEU A 8 -8.49 -45.78 -45.50
C LEU A 8 -9.13 -44.88 -44.43
N LEU A 9 -9.15 -45.29 -43.17
CA LEU A 9 -9.53 -44.44 -42.04
C LEU A 9 -8.36 -43.51 -41.69
N LEU A 10 -8.53 -42.20 -41.89
CA LEU A 10 -7.62 -41.19 -41.38
C LEU A 10 -7.97 -40.93 -39.90
N LEU A 11 -7.08 -41.30 -38.96
CA LEU A 11 -7.14 -40.80 -37.58
C LEU A 11 -6.65 -39.35 -37.58
N SER A 12 -7.57 -38.40 -37.46
CA SER A 12 -7.26 -37.00 -37.18
C SER A 12 -6.85 -36.84 -35.71
N LEU A 13 -5.56 -36.59 -35.46
CA LEU A 13 -5.09 -36.08 -34.16
C LEU A 13 -5.67 -34.67 -33.97
N LEU A 14 -6.67 -34.53 -33.09
CA LEU A 14 -7.12 -33.23 -32.60
C LEU A 14 -6.10 -32.73 -31.57
N ALA A 15 -5.23 -31.81 -31.98
CA ALA A 15 -4.42 -31.05 -31.03
C ALA A 15 -5.36 -30.16 -30.21
N THR A 16 -5.50 -30.44 -28.92
CA THR A 16 -6.23 -29.55 -28.00
C THR A 16 -5.41 -28.28 -27.82
N PRO A 17 -5.95 -27.10 -28.14
CA PRO A 17 -5.25 -25.85 -27.86
C PRO A 17 -5.16 -25.71 -26.34
N THR A 18 -3.93 -25.70 -25.82
CA THR A 18 -3.65 -25.21 -24.47
C THR A 18 -3.92 -23.71 -24.49
N PHE A 19 -5.06 -23.28 -23.97
CA PHE A 19 -5.26 -21.90 -23.58
C PHE A 19 -4.36 -21.62 -22.38
N SER A 20 -3.24 -20.94 -22.60
CA SER A 20 -2.54 -20.27 -21.51
C SER A 20 -3.47 -19.14 -21.04
N ALA A 21 -4.13 -19.35 -19.91
CA ALA A 21 -4.71 -18.25 -19.15
C ALA A 21 -3.54 -17.42 -18.63
N PHE A 22 -3.15 -16.37 -19.35
CA PHE A 22 -2.46 -15.25 -18.74
C PHE A 22 -3.51 -14.59 -17.84
N GLY A 23 -3.61 -15.05 -16.59
CA GLY A 23 -4.32 -14.30 -15.57
C GLY A 23 -3.61 -12.97 -15.42
N ASN A 24 -4.37 -11.87 -15.30
CA ASN A 24 -3.82 -10.60 -14.85
C ASN A 24 -3.13 -10.87 -13.51
N GLU A 25 -1.80 -10.83 -13.49
CA GLU A 25 -1.08 -10.85 -12.21
C GLU A 25 -1.55 -9.64 -11.40
N PRO A 26 -1.81 -9.81 -10.10
CA PRO A 26 -2.22 -8.71 -9.25
C PRO A 26 -1.13 -7.65 -9.25
N VAL A 27 -1.54 -6.38 -9.33
CA VAL A 27 -0.62 -5.23 -9.37
C VAL A 27 0.30 -5.19 -8.14
N LEU A 28 -0.23 -5.62 -6.99
CA LEU A 28 0.48 -5.79 -5.73
C LEU A 28 0.53 -7.28 -5.40
N PRO A 29 1.69 -7.84 -5.01
CA PRO A 29 1.79 -9.22 -4.54
C PRO A 29 0.95 -9.42 -3.28
N PRO A 30 -0.11 -10.26 -3.30
CA PRO A 30 -0.95 -10.49 -2.13
C PRO A 30 -0.19 -11.28 -1.06
N PHE A 31 -0.21 -10.80 0.19
CA PHE A 31 0.44 -11.47 1.32
C PHE A 31 -0.02 -12.92 1.51
N SER A 32 -1.26 -13.22 1.14
CA SER A 32 -1.83 -14.56 1.18
C SER A 32 -1.13 -15.57 0.25
N THR A 33 -0.39 -15.08 -0.76
CA THR A 33 0.22 -15.89 -1.82
C THR A 33 1.75 -15.91 -1.80
N ILE A 34 2.41 -14.89 -1.25
CA ILE A 34 3.88 -14.78 -1.22
C ILE A 34 4.51 -15.69 -0.18
N ASN A 35 5.70 -16.23 -0.45
CA ASN A 35 6.41 -17.14 0.47
C ASN A 35 7.48 -16.42 1.30
N SER A 36 7.97 -15.28 0.81
CA SER A 36 8.84 -14.35 1.52
C SER A 36 8.29 -12.93 1.41
N LEU A 37 8.61 -12.07 2.37
CA LEU A 37 8.32 -10.63 2.24
C LEU A 37 9.02 -10.04 1.01
N ASP A 38 10.21 -10.54 0.68
CA ASP A 38 11.00 -10.08 -0.48
C ASP A 38 10.35 -10.42 -1.84
N ASP A 39 9.23 -11.16 -1.86
CA ASP A 39 8.45 -11.43 -3.07
C ASP A 39 7.61 -10.20 -3.45
N GLY A 40 8.31 -9.12 -3.83
CA GLY A 40 7.73 -7.87 -4.32
C GLY A 40 7.32 -6.86 -3.24
N TRP A 41 7.78 -7.07 -2.00
CA TRP A 41 7.87 -6.02 -0.97
C TRP A 41 9.31 -5.82 -0.55
N GLU A 42 9.66 -4.57 -0.24
CA GLU A 42 11.01 -4.16 0.13
C GLU A 42 10.97 -3.37 1.45
N ALA A 43 12.04 -3.43 2.24
CA ALA A 43 12.17 -2.62 3.44
C ALA A 43 12.15 -1.12 3.10
N LEU A 44 11.34 -0.35 3.83
CA LEU A 44 11.28 1.10 3.77
C LEU A 44 11.79 1.67 5.09
N GLU A 45 13.00 2.20 5.09
CA GLU A 45 13.69 2.75 6.27
C GLU A 45 13.87 4.27 6.15
N PHE A 46 13.90 4.96 7.29
CA PHE A 46 13.93 6.42 7.34
C PHE A 46 15.20 6.94 8.04
N PRO A 47 15.85 7.98 7.49
CA PRO A 47 17.01 8.58 8.15
C PRO A 47 16.69 9.07 9.56
N GLY A 48 17.55 8.73 10.53
CA GLY A 48 17.39 9.17 11.92
C GLY A 48 16.50 8.26 12.77
N ILE A 49 16.07 7.12 12.24
CA ILE A 49 15.42 6.05 13.00
C ILE A 49 16.46 4.96 13.32
N ASP A 50 16.72 4.74 14.61
CA ASP A 50 17.73 3.77 15.05
C ASP A 50 17.15 2.36 15.25
N SER A 51 15.83 2.23 15.41
CA SER A 51 15.13 0.97 15.64
C SER A 51 14.00 0.81 14.63
N HIS A 52 13.95 -0.36 13.97
CA HIS A 52 12.99 -0.64 12.91
C HIS A 52 11.88 -1.59 13.40
N THR A 53 10.69 -1.40 12.86
CA THR A 53 9.53 -2.27 13.06
C THR A 53 9.84 -3.66 12.52
N ARG A 54 9.44 -4.68 13.27
CA ARG A 54 9.66 -6.08 12.89
C ARG A 54 8.48 -6.60 12.08
N TYR A 55 8.74 -7.02 10.84
CA TYR A 55 7.73 -7.55 9.92
C TYR A 55 7.87 -9.07 9.74
N GLU A 56 6.78 -9.77 10.05
CA GLU A 56 6.53 -11.22 10.10
C GLU A 56 5.52 -11.75 9.09
N LEU A 57 5.84 -12.63 8.12
CA LEU A 57 4.79 -13.45 7.52
C LEU A 57 4.31 -14.49 8.54
N VAL A 58 3.03 -14.43 8.91
CA VAL A 58 2.39 -15.35 9.85
C VAL A 58 1.08 -15.89 9.25
N THR A 59 0.59 -17.00 9.79
CA THR A 59 -0.75 -17.51 9.45
C THR A 59 -1.74 -17.09 10.53
N GLU A 60 -2.82 -16.43 10.13
CA GLU A 60 -3.91 -16.01 10.99
C GLU A 60 -5.25 -16.41 10.34
N ASP A 61 -6.10 -17.12 11.10
CA ASP A 61 -7.35 -17.71 10.61
C ASP A 61 -7.20 -18.50 9.29
N GLY A 62 -6.09 -19.23 9.15
CA GLY A 62 -5.77 -20.04 7.97
C GLY A 62 -5.29 -19.25 6.74
N THR A 63 -5.15 -17.92 6.85
CA THR A 63 -4.66 -17.04 5.79
C THR A 63 -3.28 -16.49 6.15
N ARG A 64 -2.37 -16.40 5.19
CA ARG A 64 -1.07 -15.76 5.39
C ARG A 64 -1.23 -14.24 5.39
N VAL A 65 -0.65 -13.58 6.38
CA VAL A 65 -0.73 -12.12 6.62
C VAL A 65 0.63 -11.62 7.10
N VAL A 66 0.83 -10.30 7.07
CA VAL A 66 2.02 -9.67 7.67
C VAL A 66 1.68 -9.18 9.07
N ARG A 67 2.38 -9.67 10.08
CA ARG A 67 2.41 -9.10 11.43
C ARG A 67 3.52 -8.06 11.52
N ALA A 68 3.20 -6.89 12.06
CA ALA A 68 4.15 -5.82 12.35
C ALA A 68 4.20 -5.59 13.86
N GLU A 69 5.40 -5.55 14.43
CA GLU A 69 5.63 -5.27 15.86
C GLU A 69 6.57 -4.06 15.97
N ALA A 70 6.03 -2.94 16.47
CA ALA A 70 6.78 -1.71 16.72
C ALA A 70 6.92 -1.48 18.23
N ASP A 71 8.11 -1.05 18.65
CA ASP A 71 8.46 -0.69 20.03
C ASP A 71 9.51 0.41 19.98
N ALA A 72 9.09 1.65 20.24
CA ALA A 72 9.91 2.85 20.04
C ALA A 72 10.67 2.83 18.69
N SER A 73 10.00 2.34 17.63
CA SER A 73 10.60 2.01 16.34
C SER A 73 9.72 2.44 15.18
N ALA A 74 10.33 2.62 14.00
CA ALA A 74 9.62 2.94 12.78
C ALA A 74 10.32 2.40 11.53
N SER A 75 9.57 1.66 10.72
CA SER A 75 9.94 1.30 9.35
C SER A 75 8.68 0.82 8.63
N GLY A 76 8.73 0.69 7.31
CA GLY A 76 7.63 0.16 6.50
C GLY A 76 8.07 -1.00 5.62
N LEU A 77 7.11 -1.54 4.89
CA LEU A 77 7.34 -2.36 3.71
C LEU A 77 6.66 -1.70 2.51
N ILE A 78 7.38 -1.56 1.41
CA ILE A 78 6.89 -0.92 0.19
C ILE A 78 6.89 -1.90 -0.98
N SER A 79 5.81 -1.89 -1.75
CA SER A 79 5.78 -2.46 -3.09
C SER A 79 5.86 -1.33 -4.11
N ARG A 80 6.92 -1.32 -4.91
CA ARG A 80 7.13 -0.32 -5.97
C ARG A 80 6.36 -0.71 -7.22
N LEU A 81 5.64 0.24 -7.79
CA LEU A 81 4.79 0.03 -8.97
C LEU A 81 4.77 1.28 -9.85
N SER A 82 4.14 1.19 -11.03
CA SER A 82 3.87 2.38 -11.84
C SER A 82 2.48 2.22 -12.44
N VAL A 83 1.50 2.90 -11.84
CA VAL A 83 0.09 2.79 -12.23
C VAL A 83 -0.46 4.16 -12.55
N ASP A 84 -1.08 4.27 -13.73
CA ASP A 84 -1.93 5.40 -14.06
C ASP A 84 -3.27 5.25 -13.31
N PRO A 85 -3.64 6.18 -12.41
CA PRO A 85 -4.88 6.10 -11.68
C PRO A 85 -6.12 6.17 -12.58
N GLY A 86 -6.06 6.83 -13.74
CA GLY A 86 -7.24 7.15 -14.54
C GLY A 86 -8.26 7.98 -13.75
N ASP A 87 -9.55 7.76 -14.01
CA ASP A 87 -10.62 8.55 -13.37
C ASP A 87 -11.00 8.06 -11.96
N SER A 88 -10.76 6.78 -11.68
CA SER A 88 -11.05 6.10 -10.41
C SER A 88 -10.20 4.83 -10.29
N LEU A 89 -9.63 4.64 -9.09
CA LEU A 89 -8.84 3.47 -8.73
C LEU A 89 -9.08 3.15 -7.26
N ILE A 90 -9.63 1.97 -7.02
CA ILE A 90 -10.02 1.53 -5.68
C ILE A 90 -8.84 0.84 -5.01
N LEU A 91 -8.45 1.34 -3.85
CA LEU A 91 -7.56 0.64 -2.92
C LEU A 91 -8.40 -0.12 -1.92
N ARG A 92 -8.19 -1.44 -1.85
CA ARG A 92 -8.86 -2.33 -0.91
C ARG A 92 -7.83 -3.08 -0.09
N TRP A 93 -8.03 -3.12 1.23
CA TRP A 93 -7.18 -3.89 2.11
C TRP A 93 -7.93 -4.34 3.36
N ARG A 94 -7.32 -5.24 4.12
CA ARG A 94 -7.75 -5.57 5.48
C ARG A 94 -6.59 -5.40 6.45
N TRP A 95 -6.91 -4.93 7.65
CA TRP A 95 -5.95 -4.84 8.75
C TRP A 95 -6.60 -5.15 10.09
N LYS A 96 -5.76 -5.33 11.09
CA LYS A 96 -6.14 -5.48 12.50
C LYS A 96 -5.05 -4.84 13.34
N VAL A 97 -5.41 -4.19 14.44
CA VAL A 97 -4.44 -3.68 15.42
C VAL A 97 -4.72 -4.30 16.79
N ALA A 98 -3.68 -4.53 17.58
CA ALA A 98 -3.83 -5.01 18.96
C ALA A 98 -4.23 -3.87 19.92
N ASN A 99 -3.79 -2.66 19.62
CA ASN A 99 -3.95 -1.46 20.45
C ASN A 99 -3.83 -0.19 19.60
N VAL A 100 -4.15 0.93 20.22
CA VAL A 100 -3.79 2.29 19.77
C VAL A 100 -2.86 2.92 20.81
N TYR A 101 -2.24 4.06 20.47
CA TYR A 101 -1.34 4.78 21.36
C TYR A 101 -2.08 5.74 22.28
N GLU A 102 -1.70 5.78 23.55
CA GLU A 102 -2.30 6.70 24.53
C GLU A 102 -1.90 8.16 24.24
N LYS A 103 -0.66 8.39 23.79
CA LYS A 103 -0.13 9.73 23.47
C LYS A 103 -0.32 10.12 22.00
N GLY A 104 -0.97 9.27 21.21
CA GLY A 104 -1.15 9.48 19.78
C GLY A 104 -2.09 10.64 19.45
N ASP A 105 -1.62 11.57 18.62
CA ASP A 105 -2.38 12.68 18.05
C ASP A 105 -1.79 13.08 16.69
N ALA A 106 -2.52 12.74 15.62
CA ALA A 106 -2.16 13.00 14.23
C ALA A 106 -1.91 14.49 13.91
N ARG A 107 -2.35 15.41 14.77
CA ARG A 107 -2.15 16.86 14.59
C ARG A 107 -0.86 17.37 15.20
N THR A 108 -0.09 16.52 15.87
CA THR A 108 1.13 16.90 16.59
C THR A 108 2.30 16.01 16.21
N LYS A 109 3.50 16.57 16.12
CA LYS A 109 4.71 15.79 15.81
C LYS A 109 5.05 14.74 16.87
N ALA A 110 4.71 14.99 18.13
CA ALA A 110 4.99 14.06 19.22
C ALA A 110 4.00 12.88 19.27
N GLY A 111 2.89 12.96 18.52
CA GLY A 111 1.84 11.95 18.49
C GLY A 111 1.59 11.36 17.10
N ASP A 112 2.49 11.58 16.13
CA ASP A 112 2.36 11.16 14.73
C ASP A 112 2.72 9.67 14.51
N ASP A 113 2.38 8.82 15.48
CA ASP A 113 2.53 7.38 15.40
C ASP A 113 1.19 6.70 15.15
N TYR A 114 1.17 5.65 14.33
CA TYR A 114 -0.04 4.91 13.99
C TYR A 114 0.19 3.40 14.15
N PRO A 115 -0.72 2.69 14.85
CA PRO A 115 -0.60 1.24 14.95
C PRO A 115 -0.74 0.58 13.57
N ALA A 116 -1.43 1.22 12.62
CA ALA A 116 -1.37 0.81 11.22
C ALA A 116 -1.59 1.97 10.26
N ARG A 117 -0.84 1.98 9.15
CA ARG A 117 -1.08 2.89 8.01
C ARG A 117 -0.74 2.29 6.66
N ILE A 118 -1.46 2.74 5.63
CA ILE A 118 -1.17 2.48 4.21
C ILE A 118 -0.76 3.79 3.54
N TYR A 119 0.43 3.80 2.92
CA TYR A 119 0.89 4.88 2.05
C TYR A 119 0.51 4.61 0.60
N VAL A 120 0.08 5.64 -0.09
CA VAL A 120 0.06 5.70 -1.56
C VAL A 120 0.96 6.84 -1.99
N ALA A 121 2.10 6.50 -2.60
CA ALA A 121 3.11 7.45 -3.05
C ALA A 121 2.88 7.81 -4.52
N PHE A 122 2.90 9.10 -4.82
CA PHE A 122 2.67 9.62 -6.17
C PHE A 122 3.96 10.14 -6.81
N GLU A 123 4.01 10.10 -8.14
CA GLU A 123 5.14 10.62 -8.92
C GLU A 123 5.37 12.11 -8.64
N PHE A 124 6.64 12.50 -8.49
CA PHE A 124 6.99 13.90 -8.30
C PHE A 124 6.80 14.71 -9.58
N GLN A 125 6.12 15.86 -9.50
CA GLN A 125 5.88 16.76 -10.63
C GLN A 125 6.75 18.04 -10.53
N PRO A 126 8.00 18.04 -11.04
CA PRO A 126 8.96 19.15 -10.89
C PRO A 126 8.49 20.48 -11.50
N ASP A 127 7.63 20.43 -12.51
CA ASP A 127 7.13 21.60 -13.22
C ASP A 127 6.09 22.38 -12.41
N LYS A 128 5.46 21.73 -11.41
CA LYS A 128 4.57 22.36 -10.43
C LYS A 128 5.30 22.87 -9.19
N ALA A 129 6.52 22.38 -8.93
CA ALA A 129 7.33 22.80 -7.78
C ALA A 129 7.84 24.24 -7.93
N GLY A 130 7.87 25.00 -6.83
CA GLY A 130 8.48 26.34 -6.83
C GLY A 130 9.97 26.28 -7.15
N PHE A 131 10.56 27.36 -7.69
CA PHE A 131 11.99 27.40 -8.05
C PHE A 131 12.93 27.03 -6.88
N PHE A 132 12.59 27.45 -5.65
CA PHE A 132 13.34 27.14 -4.43
C PHE A 132 13.22 25.66 -3.98
N GLU A 133 12.09 25.02 -4.27
CA GLU A 133 11.83 23.62 -3.92
C GLU A 133 12.63 22.68 -4.82
N ARG A 134 12.69 23.00 -6.13
CA ARG A 134 13.56 22.29 -7.09
C ARG A 134 15.04 22.35 -6.70
N ALA A 135 15.50 23.50 -6.19
CA ALA A 135 16.89 23.70 -5.79
C ALA A 135 17.27 22.90 -4.53
N LYS A 136 16.37 22.83 -3.52
CA LYS A 136 16.60 22.02 -2.31
C LYS A 136 16.67 20.52 -2.62
N ARG A 137 15.84 20.00 -3.52
CA ARG A 137 15.75 18.54 -3.79
C ARG A 137 16.91 17.96 -4.63
N LYS A 138 17.58 18.76 -5.48
CA LYS A 138 18.80 18.31 -6.19
C LYS A 138 19.91 17.87 -5.22
N THR A 139 19.97 18.47 -4.03
CA THR A 139 20.97 18.14 -3.00
C THR A 139 20.58 16.89 -2.20
N VAL A 140 19.28 16.63 -2.03
CA VAL A 140 18.74 15.48 -1.28
C VAL A 140 18.85 14.18 -2.09
N LYS A 141 18.63 14.21 -3.41
CA LYS A 141 18.86 13.07 -4.32
C LYS A 141 20.31 12.53 -4.28
N VAL A 142 21.28 13.42 -4.01
CA VAL A 142 22.72 13.08 -3.94
C VAL A 142 23.09 12.41 -2.61
N LEU A 143 22.34 12.69 -1.53
CA LEU A 143 22.58 12.15 -0.19
C LEU A 143 21.77 10.88 0.13
N PHE A 144 20.56 10.72 -0.44
CA PHE A 144 19.58 9.68 -0.06
C PHE A 144 19.19 8.70 -1.17
N GLY A 145 19.87 8.71 -2.33
CA GLY A 145 19.91 7.57 -3.24
C GLY A 145 18.68 7.28 -4.13
N GLU A 146 17.50 7.82 -3.85
CA GLU A 146 16.30 7.59 -4.68
C GLU A 146 15.53 8.89 -5.00
N GLU A 147 14.78 8.89 -6.10
CA GLU A 147 13.85 9.98 -6.40
C GLU A 147 12.75 10.00 -5.35
N LEU A 148 12.83 10.99 -4.46
CA LEU A 148 11.80 11.19 -3.45
C LEU A 148 10.44 11.32 -4.13
N PRO A 149 9.42 10.55 -3.72
CA PRO A 149 8.08 10.68 -4.27
C PRO A 149 7.57 12.12 -4.09
N GLY A 150 6.55 12.44 -4.89
CA GLY A 150 5.82 13.70 -4.79
C GLY A 150 4.91 13.71 -3.58
N ASN A 151 3.64 14.02 -3.81
CA ASN A 151 2.63 13.98 -2.75
C ASN A 151 2.36 12.53 -2.31
N ALA A 152 1.81 12.36 -1.12
CA ALA A 152 1.39 11.06 -0.60
C ALA A 152 0.05 11.14 0.12
N LEU A 153 -0.75 10.08 -0.01
CA LEU A 153 -1.91 9.82 0.86
C LEU A 153 -1.54 8.77 1.90
N ASN A 154 -2.01 8.96 3.12
CA ASN A 154 -1.82 8.06 4.24
C ASN A 154 -3.15 7.67 4.85
N TYR A 155 -3.58 6.43 4.63
CA TYR A 155 -4.77 5.90 5.30
C TYR A 155 -4.34 5.34 6.65
N ILE A 156 -4.88 5.91 7.73
CA ILE A 156 -4.44 5.59 9.09
C ILE A 156 -5.53 4.93 9.92
N TRP A 157 -5.10 4.01 10.77
CA TRP A 157 -5.80 3.72 12.01
C TRP A 157 -5.41 4.80 13.02
N ALA A 158 -6.25 5.81 13.16
CA ALA A 158 -5.98 6.93 14.05
C ALA A 158 -6.12 6.54 15.53
N ASN A 159 -5.37 7.22 16.40
CA ASN A 159 -5.53 7.04 17.85
C ASN A 159 -6.78 7.76 18.37
N THR A 160 -6.95 9.04 17.99
CA THR A 160 -8.05 9.91 18.46
C THR A 160 -8.73 10.72 17.35
N LEU A 161 -8.13 10.81 16.16
CA LEU A 161 -8.66 11.59 15.04
C LEU A 161 -9.95 10.93 14.50
N PRO A 162 -11.09 11.65 14.39
CA PRO A 162 -12.34 11.04 13.93
C PRO A 162 -12.23 10.43 12.53
N VAL A 163 -12.86 9.27 12.30
CA VAL A 163 -12.95 8.64 10.98
C VAL A 163 -13.56 9.62 9.97
N GLY A 164 -12.98 9.66 8.77
CA GLY A 164 -13.32 10.60 7.69
C GLY A 164 -12.57 11.93 7.76
N SER A 165 -11.78 12.18 8.81
CA SER A 165 -10.95 13.39 8.86
C SER A 165 -9.79 13.30 7.87
N VAL A 166 -9.53 14.42 7.18
CA VAL A 166 -8.35 14.63 6.32
C VAL A 166 -7.52 15.77 6.93
N VAL A 167 -6.27 15.50 7.29
CA VAL A 167 -5.35 16.48 7.89
C VAL A 167 -3.96 16.36 7.27
N PRO A 168 -3.20 17.47 7.12
CA PRO A 168 -1.80 17.36 6.72
C PRO A 168 -0.99 16.62 7.80
N ASN A 169 0.06 15.92 7.38
CA ASN A 169 1.02 15.34 8.31
C ASN A 169 1.69 16.44 9.16
N ALA A 170 2.00 16.14 10.42
CA ALA A 170 2.54 17.14 11.35
C ALA A 170 3.95 17.65 10.95
N PHE A 171 4.68 16.91 10.11
CA PHE A 171 6.02 17.27 9.61
C PHE A 171 6.01 17.91 8.22
N THR A 172 4.99 17.66 7.39
CA THR A 172 4.93 18.11 6.01
C THR A 172 3.49 18.22 5.49
N ASP A 173 3.23 19.20 4.63
CA ASP A 173 1.97 19.35 3.90
C ASP A 173 1.93 18.56 2.58
N GLN A 174 3.04 17.93 2.19
CA GLN A 174 3.11 17.05 1.00
C GLN A 174 2.46 15.69 1.24
N THR A 175 2.12 15.38 2.49
CA THR A 175 1.49 14.13 2.90
C THR A 175 0.19 14.43 3.61
N MET A 176 -0.89 13.79 3.17
CA MET A 176 -2.22 13.99 3.73
C MET A 176 -2.69 12.71 4.43
N MET A 177 -3.05 12.84 5.69
CA MET A 177 -3.50 11.77 6.58
C MET A 177 -5.03 11.68 6.53
N ILE A 178 -5.55 10.49 6.24
CA ILE A 178 -6.97 10.18 6.14
C ILE A 178 -7.30 9.12 7.18
N ALA A 179 -8.08 9.48 8.20
CA ALA A 179 -8.53 8.53 9.21
C ALA A 179 -9.63 7.61 8.63
N VAL A 180 -9.31 6.34 8.43
CA VAL A 180 -10.28 5.34 7.95
C VAL A 180 -10.73 4.38 9.06
N ASN A 181 -9.94 4.27 10.13
CA ASN A 181 -10.30 3.71 11.42
C ASN A 181 -9.82 4.65 12.53
N SER A 182 -10.41 4.56 13.72
CA SER A 182 -10.01 5.38 14.86
C SER A 182 -10.32 4.74 16.19
N GLY A 183 -9.44 4.93 17.17
CA GLY A 183 -9.64 4.49 18.54
C GLY A 183 -9.53 2.98 18.74
N ALA A 184 -9.82 2.54 19.96
CA ALA A 184 -9.66 1.16 20.40
C ALA A 184 -10.90 0.28 20.20
N ASP A 185 -12.04 0.84 19.77
CA ASP A 185 -13.33 0.14 19.75
C ASP A 185 -13.32 -1.12 18.86
N GLN A 186 -12.53 -1.12 17.78
CA GLN A 186 -12.35 -2.26 16.86
C GLN A 186 -10.97 -2.93 17.02
N ALA A 187 -10.22 -2.61 18.08
CA ALA A 187 -8.95 -3.28 18.34
C ALA A 187 -9.17 -4.78 18.56
N GLY A 188 -8.33 -5.61 17.95
CA GLY A 188 -8.47 -7.06 17.94
C GLY A 188 -9.39 -7.61 16.85
N GLU A 189 -10.06 -6.76 16.06
CA GLU A 189 -10.94 -7.17 14.96
C GLU A 189 -10.30 -6.90 13.60
N TRP A 190 -10.56 -7.79 12.63
CA TRP A 190 -10.23 -7.50 11.24
C TRP A 190 -11.23 -6.51 10.65
N VAL A 191 -10.71 -5.43 10.09
CA VAL A 191 -11.49 -4.44 9.36
C VAL A 191 -11.03 -4.44 7.90
N THR A 192 -11.98 -4.46 6.98
CA THR A 192 -11.74 -4.25 5.56
C THR A 192 -12.06 -2.80 5.22
N VAL A 193 -11.15 -2.15 4.50
CA VAL A 193 -11.28 -0.77 4.07
C VAL A 193 -11.22 -0.72 2.55
N GLU A 194 -12.04 0.15 1.96
CA GLU A 194 -12.07 0.43 0.54
C GLU A 194 -12.11 1.95 0.34
N ARG A 195 -11.21 2.48 -0.50
CA ARG A 195 -11.09 3.93 -0.79
C ARG A 195 -10.83 4.15 -2.28
N ASP A 196 -11.47 5.18 -2.85
CA ASP A 196 -11.10 5.67 -4.18
C ASP A 196 -9.93 6.64 -4.05
N ILE A 197 -8.74 6.19 -4.45
CA ILE A 197 -7.50 6.97 -4.35
C ILE A 197 -7.61 8.28 -5.11
N VAL A 198 -8.31 8.29 -6.24
CA VAL A 198 -8.40 9.46 -7.13
C VAL A 198 -9.30 10.52 -6.50
N ALA A 199 -10.43 10.10 -5.94
CA ALA A 199 -11.31 10.99 -5.20
C ALA A 199 -10.59 11.59 -3.98
N ASP A 200 -9.89 10.76 -3.21
CA ASP A 200 -9.17 11.18 -2.01
C ASP A 200 -8.02 12.14 -2.32
N TYR A 201 -7.31 11.91 -3.43
CA TYR A 201 -6.25 12.81 -3.87
C TYR A 201 -6.82 14.19 -4.28
N ARG A 202 -7.93 14.21 -5.03
CA ARG A 202 -8.61 15.45 -5.43
C ARG A 202 -9.10 16.23 -4.21
N GLU A 203 -9.67 15.55 -3.22
CA GLU A 203 -10.10 16.20 -1.95
C GLU A 203 -8.90 16.78 -1.20
N ALA A 204 -7.80 16.03 -1.11
CA ALA A 204 -6.64 16.40 -0.32
C ALA A 204 -5.79 17.51 -0.95
N PHE A 205 -5.64 17.51 -2.29
CA PHE A 205 -4.70 18.40 -3.00
C PHE A 205 -5.36 19.35 -4.01
N GLY A 206 -6.64 19.15 -4.33
CA GLY A 206 -7.38 20.02 -5.26
C GLY A 206 -6.98 19.87 -6.73
N GLU A 207 -6.29 18.79 -7.10
CA GLU A 207 -5.84 18.52 -8.46
C GLU A 207 -5.91 17.02 -8.83
N GLU A 208 -5.66 16.70 -10.09
CA GLU A 208 -5.61 15.31 -10.57
C GLU A 208 -4.32 14.60 -10.10
N PRO A 209 -4.42 13.35 -9.61
CA PRO A 209 -3.23 12.60 -9.20
C PRO A 209 -2.33 12.27 -10.39
N PRO A 210 -1.01 12.36 -10.25
CA PRO A 210 -0.08 11.75 -11.20
C PRO A 210 -0.05 10.23 -10.96
N ARG A 211 0.89 9.53 -11.61
CA ARG A 211 1.03 8.08 -11.44
C ARG A 211 1.32 7.72 -9.98
N ILE A 212 0.80 6.58 -9.55
CA ILE A 212 1.20 5.95 -8.30
C ILE A 212 2.51 5.22 -8.54
N VAL A 213 3.50 5.49 -7.69
CA VAL A 213 4.85 4.91 -7.78
C VAL A 213 5.15 3.87 -6.70
N GLY A 214 4.27 3.75 -5.70
CA GLY A 214 4.37 2.73 -4.68
C GLY A 214 3.21 2.73 -3.71
N VAL A 215 2.99 1.58 -3.09
CA VAL A 215 2.09 1.40 -1.94
C VAL A 215 2.90 0.78 -0.82
N ALA A 216 2.79 1.32 0.39
CA ALA A 216 3.51 0.81 1.55
C ALA A 216 2.59 0.55 2.74
N ILE A 217 2.93 -0.46 3.54
CA ILE A 217 2.38 -0.67 4.87
C ILE A 217 3.38 -0.17 5.90
N MET A 218 2.90 0.42 6.99
CA MET A 218 3.78 0.89 8.04
C MET A 218 3.11 0.86 9.41
N THR A 219 3.87 0.43 10.41
CA THR A 219 3.55 0.57 11.82
C THR A 219 4.71 1.31 12.47
N ASP A 220 4.42 2.37 13.20
CA ASP A 220 5.43 3.26 13.79
C ASP A 220 5.06 3.66 15.22
N ALA A 221 6.08 3.80 16.05
CA ALA A 221 6.00 4.06 17.49
C ALA A 221 7.14 4.97 17.99
N ASP A 222 7.89 5.62 17.10
CA ASP A 222 9.10 6.36 17.45
C ASP A 222 8.81 7.73 18.07
N ASN A 223 7.66 8.35 17.78
CA ASN A 223 7.33 9.69 18.31
C ASN A 223 6.74 9.63 19.73
N THR A 224 5.86 8.67 19.99
CA THR A 224 5.21 8.42 21.29
C THR A 224 6.10 7.62 22.23
N GLY A 225 7.04 6.84 21.66
CA GLY A 225 7.90 5.89 22.38
C GLY A 225 7.11 4.72 22.99
N GLU A 226 5.92 4.44 22.47
CA GLU A 226 5.06 3.34 22.90
C GLU A 226 5.34 2.09 22.05
N SER A 227 4.44 1.11 22.08
CA SER A 227 4.50 -0.09 21.24
C SER A 227 3.13 -0.44 20.66
N ALA A 228 3.13 -1.03 19.47
CA ALA A 228 1.93 -1.55 18.84
C ALA A 228 2.22 -2.83 18.06
N THR A 229 1.17 -3.64 17.94
CA THR A 229 1.15 -4.76 17.00
C THR A 229 0.01 -4.58 16.01
N ALA A 230 0.31 -4.80 14.73
CA ALA A 230 -0.68 -4.82 13.68
C ALA A 230 -0.54 -6.04 12.79
N TRP A 231 -1.62 -6.34 12.07
CA TRP A 231 -1.66 -7.35 11.03
C TRP A 231 -2.23 -6.74 9.76
N TYR A 232 -1.58 -7.02 8.64
CA TYR A 232 -1.97 -6.59 7.30
C TYR A 232 -2.30 -7.83 6.48
N GLY A 233 -3.53 -7.89 5.96
CA GLY A 233 -3.87 -8.83 4.91
C GLY A 233 -3.66 -8.21 3.54
N ASP A 234 -4.12 -8.90 2.50
CA ASP A 234 -3.91 -8.49 1.12
C ASP A 234 -4.30 -7.03 0.86
N VAL A 235 -3.45 -6.35 0.09
CA VAL A 235 -3.65 -5.00 -0.41
C VAL A 235 -3.82 -5.09 -1.91
N ALA A 236 -4.92 -4.57 -2.44
CA ALA A 236 -5.30 -4.68 -3.84
C ALA A 236 -5.65 -3.31 -4.43
N LEU A 237 -5.31 -3.15 -5.70
CA LEU A 237 -5.75 -2.04 -6.54
C LEU A 237 -6.73 -2.59 -7.58
N GLU A 238 -7.95 -2.05 -7.61
CA GLU A 238 -9.04 -2.51 -8.47
C GLU A 238 -9.59 -1.35 -9.29
N ARG A 239 -9.83 -1.54 -10.59
CA ARG A 239 -10.60 -0.56 -11.37
C ARG A 239 -12.10 -0.87 -11.27
N PRO A 240 -12.98 0.15 -11.31
CA PRO A 240 -14.41 -0.08 -11.43
C PRO A 240 -14.73 -0.98 -12.63
N GLY A 241 -15.17 -2.21 -12.38
CA GLY A 241 -15.49 -3.23 -13.40
C GLY A 241 -14.57 -4.45 -13.46
N ASP A 242 -13.47 -4.48 -12.68
CA ASP A 242 -12.59 -5.66 -12.56
C ASP A 242 -13.19 -6.78 -11.68
N GLN A 243 -14.27 -6.49 -10.95
CA GLN A 243 -15.05 -7.49 -10.21
C GLN A 243 -15.90 -8.33 -11.18
N ARG A 244 -15.30 -9.35 -11.80
CA ARG A 244 -16.02 -10.40 -12.55
C ARG A 244 -15.68 -11.79 -12.05
#